data_AF-A0A8C1B9J0-F1
#
_entry.id   AF-A0A8C1B9J0-F1
#
_cell.length_a   1.000
_cell.length_b   1.000
_cell.length_c   1.000
_cell.angle_alpha   90.00
_cell.angle_beta   90.00
_cell.angle_gamma   90.00
#
_symmetry.space_group_name_H-M   'P 1'
#
loop_
_entity.id
_entity.type
_entity.pdbx_description
1 polymer ?
#
loop_
_entity_poly.entity_id
_entity_poly.type
_entity_poly.pdbx_seq_one_letter_code
_entity_poly.pdbx_strand_id
1 'polypeptide(L)'
;MVAFHYLLTLMVTIQLSLYGSNSLVLGLKNICTLCNGPSGEPKGHRGERLSGEETTSVLALGEPCGVYTLPCTQGLRCIPPLGDQSPLQALLQGRGVCKNIKSTFTDIHPSTDYRPSTNEDNFEKGPCRKLLNTVLQSIELTIIHSIPDIYIPNCDRQGFFRRKQCRSSRGMQRGHCWCVDEKGSKISSRKRSDGTIVCNSA
;
A
#
# COMPACT_ATOMS: atom_id res chain seq x y z
N MET A 1 63.98 -2.64 -4.08
CA MET A 1 62.68 -3.37 -4.16
C MET A 1 61.94 -3.46 -2.83
N VAL A 2 62.62 -3.61 -1.68
CA VAL A 2 61.96 -3.77 -0.36
C VAL A 2 61.16 -2.53 0.09
N ALA A 3 61.69 -1.32 -0.16
CA ALA A 3 61.01 -0.06 0.20
C ALA A 3 59.68 0.16 -0.55
N PHE A 4 59.59 -0.31 -1.80
CA PHE A 4 58.37 -0.19 -2.60
C PHE A 4 57.27 -1.14 -2.11
N HIS A 5 57.65 -2.34 -1.67
CA HIS A 5 56.73 -3.27 -1.02
C HIS A 5 56.20 -2.73 0.31
N TYR A 6 57.05 -2.10 1.13
CA TYR A 6 56.62 -1.46 2.38
C TYR A 6 55.67 -0.28 2.15
N LEU A 7 55.90 0.52 1.11
CA LEU A 7 55.02 1.64 0.77
C LEU A 7 53.66 1.15 0.26
N LEU A 8 53.65 0.10 -0.56
CA LEU A 8 52.43 -0.50 -1.08
C LEU A 8 51.58 -1.14 0.03
N THR A 9 52.21 -1.85 0.98
CA THR A 9 51.48 -2.43 2.12
C THR A 9 50.90 -1.35 3.03
N LEU A 10 51.63 -0.25 3.28
CA LEU A 10 51.13 0.89 4.06
C LEU A 10 49.93 1.59 3.39
N MET A 11 49.98 1.76 2.07
CA MET A 11 48.86 2.36 1.34
C MET A 11 47.62 1.44 1.34
N VAL A 12 47.80 0.12 1.22
CA VAL A 12 46.70 -0.85 1.27
C VAL A 12 46.10 -0.94 2.67
N THR A 13 46.91 -0.89 3.74
CA THR A 13 46.39 -0.87 5.12
C THR A 13 45.66 0.43 5.44
N ILE A 14 46.14 1.59 4.96
CA ILE A 14 45.43 2.88 5.10
C ILE A 14 44.11 2.85 4.34
N GLN A 15 44.08 2.31 3.11
CA GLN A 15 42.84 2.15 2.35
C GLN A 15 41.85 1.19 3.04
N LEU A 16 42.30 0.04 3.56
CA LEU A 16 41.45 -0.85 4.33
C LEU A 16 40.96 -0.22 5.64
N SER A 17 41.71 0.70 6.24
CA SER A 17 41.31 1.41 7.47
C SER A 17 40.31 2.53 7.18
N LEU A 18 40.44 3.22 6.04
CA LEU A 18 39.53 4.28 5.60
C LEU A 18 38.22 3.72 5.00
N TYR A 19 38.26 2.55 4.35
CA TYR A 19 37.08 1.82 3.86
C TYR A 19 36.50 0.82 4.89
N GLY A 20 37.24 0.53 5.96
CA GLY A 20 36.92 -0.45 7.01
C GLY A 20 36.06 0.06 8.15
N SER A 21 35.45 1.25 8.01
CA SER A 21 34.37 1.72 8.89
C SER A 21 32.99 1.29 8.40
N ASN A 22 32.88 0.15 7.71
CA ASN A 22 31.61 -0.55 7.55
C ASN A 22 31.49 -1.56 8.67
N SER A 23 31.02 -1.06 9.82
CA SER A 23 30.65 -1.88 10.96
C SER A 23 29.64 -2.95 10.50
N LEU A 24 30.12 -4.20 10.45
CA LEU A 24 29.30 -5.39 10.51
C LEU A 24 28.57 -5.41 11.85
N VAL A 25 27.31 -5.88 11.81
CA VAL A 25 26.42 -6.18 12.95
C VAL A 25 25.71 -4.92 13.48
N LEU A 26 24.42 -4.70 13.23
CA LEU A 26 23.31 -5.60 13.53
C LEU A 26 22.20 -5.35 12.50
N GLY A 27 21.81 -6.39 11.76
CA GLY A 27 20.58 -6.37 11.00
C GLY A 27 19.42 -6.12 11.97
N LEU A 28 18.92 -4.89 11.99
CA LEU A 28 17.62 -4.60 12.57
C LEU A 28 16.60 -5.23 11.62
N LYS A 29 16.32 -6.50 11.93
CA LYS A 29 15.06 -7.15 11.63
C LYS A 29 14.01 -6.14 12.08
N ASN A 30 13.42 -5.39 11.15
CA ASN A 30 12.29 -4.51 11.39
C ASN A 30 11.07 -5.40 11.71
N ILE A 31 11.17 -6.09 12.83
CA ILE A 31 10.04 -6.55 13.60
C ILE A 31 9.45 -5.25 14.14
N CYS A 32 8.22 -4.95 13.76
CA CYS A 32 7.42 -3.96 14.47
C CYS A 32 7.17 -4.50 15.88
N THR A 33 8.12 -4.31 16.79
CA THR A 33 8.07 -4.88 18.16
C THR A 33 7.59 -3.88 19.21
N LEU A 34 6.87 -2.82 18.83
CA LEU A 34 6.21 -1.97 19.81
C LEU A 34 4.80 -1.55 19.38
N CYS A 35 3.91 -2.53 19.36
CA CYS A 35 2.51 -2.34 19.74
C CYS A 35 2.25 -3.10 21.05
N ASN A 36 3.04 -2.82 22.10
CA ASN A 36 2.71 -3.29 23.45
C ASN A 36 1.88 -2.20 24.14
N GLY A 37 0.59 -2.19 23.83
CA GLY A 37 -0.43 -1.58 24.69
C GLY A 37 -0.98 -2.65 25.64
N PRO A 38 -1.42 -2.28 26.85
CA PRO A 38 -2.02 -3.22 27.79
C PRO A 38 -3.27 -3.84 27.17
N SER A 39 -3.53 -5.10 27.51
CA SER A 39 -4.72 -5.87 27.12
C SER A 39 -5.99 -5.05 27.36
N GLY A 40 -6.47 -4.42 26.30
CA GLY A 40 -7.72 -3.72 26.21
C GLY A 40 -8.36 -4.16 24.91
N GLU A 41 -9.60 -4.62 25.00
CA GLU A 41 -10.40 -5.13 23.88
C GLU A 41 -10.17 -4.36 22.57
N PRO A 42 -10.17 -5.04 21.41
CA PRO A 42 -10.09 -4.38 20.12
C PRO A 42 -11.38 -3.57 19.87
N LYS A 43 -11.43 -2.33 20.36
CA LYS A 43 -12.30 -1.30 19.81
C LYS A 43 -11.68 -0.84 18.49
N GLY A 44 -11.77 -1.71 17.48
CA GLY A 44 -11.86 -1.21 16.11
C GLY A 44 -13.02 -0.23 16.10
N HIS A 45 -12.76 1.02 15.72
CA HIS A 45 -13.83 1.97 15.47
C HIS A 45 -14.67 1.39 14.33
N ARG A 46 -15.73 0.70 14.77
CA ARG A 46 -16.89 0.29 14.01
C ARG A 46 -17.35 1.56 13.31
N GLY A 47 -17.05 1.66 12.02
CA GLY A 47 -17.82 2.56 11.16
C GLY A 47 -19.28 2.23 11.44
N GLU A 48 -20.03 3.25 11.85
CA GLU A 48 -21.44 3.15 12.18
C GLU A 48 -22.14 2.31 11.10
N ARG A 49 -22.59 1.12 11.49
CA ARG A 49 -23.58 0.37 10.74
C ARG A 49 -24.86 1.17 10.85
N LEU A 50 -25.14 2.00 9.86
CA LEU A 50 -26.53 2.29 9.54
C LEU A 50 -27.15 0.97 9.08
N SER A 51 -28.15 0.56 9.86
CA SER A 51 -29.06 -0.54 9.57
C SER A 51 -29.79 -0.25 8.27
N GLY A 52 -29.26 -0.78 7.18
CA GLY A 52 -29.94 -0.98 5.92
C GLY A 52 -29.64 -2.41 5.50
N GLU A 53 -30.67 -3.22 5.37
CA GLU A 53 -30.64 -4.56 4.80
C GLU A 53 -30.25 -4.44 3.33
N GLU A 54 -28.95 -4.32 3.07
CA GLU A 54 -28.36 -4.45 1.76
C GLU A 54 -27.60 -5.77 1.82
N THR A 55 -28.02 -6.76 1.06
CA THR A 55 -27.24 -7.97 0.78
C THR A 55 -25.88 -7.53 0.26
N THR A 56 -24.92 -7.32 1.16
CA THR A 56 -23.57 -6.91 0.79
C THR A 56 -22.95 -8.13 0.12
N SER A 57 -22.98 -8.13 -1.20
CA SER A 57 -22.38 -9.14 -2.02
C SER A 57 -20.89 -9.25 -1.66
N VAL A 58 -20.47 -10.46 -1.31
CA VAL A 58 -19.10 -10.80 -0.93
C VAL A 58 -18.56 -11.80 -1.94
N LEU A 59 -17.28 -11.70 -2.25
CA LEU A 59 -16.63 -12.59 -3.21
C LEU A 59 -16.24 -13.93 -2.57
N ALA A 60 -16.54 -15.02 -3.26
CA ALA A 60 -16.19 -16.38 -2.85
C ALA A 60 -14.71 -16.71 -3.12
N LEU A 61 -14.27 -17.88 -2.68
CA LEU A 61 -12.93 -18.40 -2.95
C LEU A 61 -12.72 -18.55 -4.47
N GLY A 62 -11.57 -18.09 -4.97
CA GLY A 62 -11.24 -18.20 -6.39
C GLY A 62 -11.80 -17.09 -7.27
N GLU A 63 -12.69 -16.23 -6.76
CA GLU A 63 -13.24 -15.13 -7.55
C GLU A 63 -12.23 -13.99 -7.77
N PRO A 64 -12.27 -13.32 -8.93
CA PRO A 64 -11.42 -12.20 -9.24
C PRO A 64 -11.75 -11.03 -8.31
N CYS A 65 -10.72 -10.41 -7.76
CA CYS A 65 -10.84 -9.36 -6.77
C CYS A 65 -9.77 -8.29 -6.97
N GLY A 66 -9.98 -7.15 -6.33
CA GLY A 66 -9.07 -6.05 -6.32
C GLY A 66 -9.37 -5.07 -5.21
N VAL A 67 -8.60 -3.98 -5.19
CA VAL A 67 -8.77 -2.89 -4.20
C VAL A 67 -10.18 -2.29 -4.27
N TYR A 68 -10.77 -2.28 -5.45
CA TYR A 68 -12.04 -1.60 -5.76
C TYR A 68 -13.19 -2.55 -6.08
N THR A 69 -12.97 -3.86 -5.95
CA THR A 69 -14.03 -4.85 -6.11
C THR A 69 -14.82 -5.00 -4.81
N LEU A 70 -15.82 -5.88 -4.82
CA LEU A 70 -16.44 -6.40 -3.61
C LEU A 70 -15.39 -7.06 -2.70
N PRO A 71 -15.57 -7.02 -1.38
CA PRO A 71 -14.65 -7.67 -0.46
C PRO A 71 -14.80 -9.19 -0.56
N CYS A 72 -13.70 -9.91 -0.36
CA CYS A 72 -13.77 -11.35 -0.21
C CYS A 72 -14.57 -11.72 1.05
N THR A 73 -15.23 -12.86 1.02
CA THR A 73 -15.93 -13.41 2.18
C THR A 73 -14.98 -13.61 3.36
N GLN A 74 -15.55 -13.76 4.54
CA GLN A 74 -14.80 -13.82 5.79
C GLN A 74 -13.73 -14.93 5.76
N GLY A 75 -12.51 -14.60 6.17
CA GLY A 75 -11.37 -15.52 6.19
C GLY A 75 -10.59 -15.60 4.87
N LEU A 76 -11.05 -14.91 3.82
CA LEU A 76 -10.33 -14.77 2.56
C LEU A 76 -9.68 -13.38 2.42
N ARG A 77 -8.62 -13.32 1.63
CA ARG A 77 -7.92 -12.09 1.26
C ARG A 77 -7.74 -12.05 -0.25
N CYS A 78 -7.80 -10.84 -0.81
CA CYS A 78 -7.47 -10.62 -2.20
C CYS A 78 -5.96 -10.68 -2.41
N ILE A 79 -5.48 -11.68 -3.15
CA ILE A 79 -4.06 -11.93 -3.39
C ILE A 79 -3.73 -11.67 -4.87
N PRO A 80 -2.67 -10.90 -5.20
CA PRO A 80 -2.26 -10.68 -6.58
C PRO A 80 -1.78 -11.97 -7.26
N PRO A 81 -1.74 -12.02 -8.60
CA PRO A 81 -1.12 -13.12 -9.32
C PRO A 81 0.34 -13.32 -8.90
N LEU A 82 0.76 -14.58 -8.72
CA LEU A 82 2.13 -14.91 -8.34
C LEU A 82 3.08 -14.56 -9.49
N GLY A 83 4.21 -13.94 -9.17
CA GLY A 83 5.22 -13.55 -10.16
C GLY A 83 4.87 -12.32 -11.00
N ASP A 84 3.75 -11.63 -10.71
CA ASP A 84 3.45 -10.34 -11.35
C ASP A 84 4.52 -9.31 -10.94
N GLN A 85 5.11 -8.63 -11.92
CA GLN A 85 6.11 -7.58 -11.69
C GLN A 85 5.51 -6.34 -11.04
N SER A 86 4.18 -6.20 -11.06
CA SER A 86 3.44 -5.06 -10.55
C SER A 86 2.25 -5.50 -9.65
N PRO A 87 2.49 -6.17 -8.51
CA PRO A 87 1.42 -6.77 -7.69
C PRO A 87 0.35 -5.76 -7.25
N LEU A 88 0.76 -4.53 -6.92
CA LEU A 88 -0.14 -3.45 -6.56
C LEU A 88 -1.03 -3.05 -7.75
N GLN A 89 -0.44 -2.91 -8.93
CA GLN A 89 -1.16 -2.58 -10.16
C GLN A 89 -2.16 -3.68 -10.53
N ALA A 90 -1.77 -4.95 -10.37
CA ALA A 90 -2.67 -6.10 -10.58
C ALA A 90 -3.91 -6.04 -9.68
N LEU A 91 -3.74 -5.81 -8.38
CA LEU A 91 -4.86 -5.67 -7.44
C LEU A 91 -5.72 -4.45 -7.74
N LEU A 92 -5.12 -3.35 -8.14
CA LEU A 92 -5.86 -2.16 -8.54
C LEU A 92 -6.73 -2.47 -9.76
N GLN A 93 -6.20 -3.22 -10.73
CA GLN A 93 -6.91 -3.63 -11.94
C GLN A 93 -7.95 -4.75 -11.71
N GLY A 94 -8.10 -5.29 -10.50
CA GLY A 94 -9.03 -6.39 -10.24
C GLY A 94 -8.52 -7.75 -10.68
N ARG A 95 -7.21 -7.89 -10.92
CA ARG A 95 -6.56 -9.14 -11.34
C ARG A 95 -6.16 -10.04 -10.17
N GLY A 96 -6.48 -9.67 -8.94
CA GLY A 96 -6.25 -10.53 -7.77
C GLY A 96 -7.29 -11.64 -7.68
N VAL A 97 -7.10 -12.56 -6.74
CA VAL A 97 -8.03 -13.67 -6.47
C VAL A 97 -8.26 -13.82 -4.97
N CYS A 98 -9.50 -14.07 -4.55
CA CYS A 98 -9.83 -14.34 -3.16
C CYS A 98 -9.26 -15.71 -2.73
N LYS A 99 -8.30 -15.71 -1.80
CA LYS A 99 -7.63 -16.90 -1.25
C LYS A 99 -7.64 -16.91 0.27
N ASN A 100 -7.48 -18.08 0.89
CA ASN A 100 -7.47 -18.20 2.34
C ASN A 100 -6.22 -17.56 2.97
N ILE A 101 -6.37 -16.94 4.15
CA ILE A 101 -5.25 -16.34 4.89
C ILE A 101 -4.28 -17.42 5.41
N LYS A 102 -4.74 -18.66 5.62
CA LYS A 102 -3.93 -19.77 6.16
C LYS A 102 -3.06 -20.48 5.12
N SER A 103 -3.30 -20.28 3.83
CA SER A 103 -2.53 -20.92 2.75
C SER A 103 -1.34 -20.09 2.25
N THR A 104 -1.01 -18.97 2.92
CA THR A 104 0.10 -18.09 2.51
C THR A 104 1.52 -18.66 2.70
N PHE A 105 1.69 -19.94 3.04
CA PHE A 105 3.04 -20.52 3.18
C PHE A 105 3.27 -21.90 2.53
N THR A 106 2.26 -22.59 2.00
CA THR A 106 2.44 -24.00 1.58
C THR A 106 1.94 -24.40 0.19
N ASP A 107 1.57 -23.47 -0.69
CA ASP A 107 1.16 -23.86 -2.05
C ASP A 107 2.16 -23.36 -3.09
N ILE A 108 3.33 -24.00 -3.12
CA ILE A 108 4.12 -24.14 -4.34
C ILE A 108 3.49 -25.29 -5.12
N HIS A 109 2.57 -24.97 -6.02
CA HIS A 109 2.29 -25.84 -7.16
C HIS A 109 1.83 -25.03 -8.36
N PRO A 110 2.41 -25.28 -9.56
CA PRO A 110 1.99 -24.63 -10.79
C PRO A 110 0.74 -25.34 -11.32
N SER A 111 -0.32 -24.58 -11.58
CA SER A 111 -1.42 -25.01 -12.45
C SER A 111 -1.95 -23.76 -13.15
N THR A 112 -1.49 -23.55 -14.38
CA THR A 112 -2.12 -23.94 -15.67
C THR A 112 -3.25 -23.02 -16.08
N ASP A 113 -2.94 -22.29 -17.15
CA ASP A 113 -3.81 -21.74 -18.17
C ASP A 113 -4.96 -20.85 -17.69
N TYR A 114 -4.67 -19.56 -17.51
CA TYR A 114 -5.71 -18.54 -17.56
C TYR A 114 -5.47 -17.63 -18.75
N ARG A 115 -6.17 -17.96 -19.83
CA ARG A 115 -6.34 -17.13 -21.02
C ARG A 115 -6.95 -15.77 -20.59
N PRO A 116 -6.31 -14.63 -20.88
CA PRO A 116 -6.89 -13.33 -20.55
C PRO A 116 -8.19 -13.17 -21.34
N SER A 117 -9.32 -13.11 -20.65
CA SER A 117 -10.53 -12.53 -21.23
C SER A 117 -10.30 -11.03 -21.34
N THR A 118 -9.74 -10.61 -22.47
CA THR A 118 -9.71 -9.22 -22.92
C THR A 118 -11.14 -8.77 -23.21
N ASN A 119 -11.91 -8.50 -22.17
CA ASN A 119 -12.97 -7.51 -22.27
C ASN A 119 -12.37 -6.25 -21.68
N GLU A 120 -11.71 -5.49 -22.56
CA GLU A 120 -11.50 -4.06 -22.36
C GLU A 120 -12.86 -3.41 -22.19
N ASP A 121 -13.42 -3.52 -20.99
CA ASP A 121 -14.47 -2.59 -20.62
C ASP A 121 -13.76 -1.26 -20.44
N ASN A 122 -13.91 -0.40 -21.44
CA ASN A 122 -13.80 1.05 -21.34
C ASN A 122 -14.85 1.56 -20.33
N PHE A 123 -14.89 0.96 -19.13
CA PHE A 123 -15.57 1.50 -17.99
C PHE A 123 -14.84 2.78 -17.69
N GLU A 124 -15.50 3.90 -17.98
CA GLU A 124 -14.96 5.24 -17.87
C GLU A 124 -14.45 5.47 -16.44
N LYS A 125 -13.19 5.10 -16.19
CA LYS A 125 -12.60 5.08 -14.86
C LYS A 125 -12.75 6.49 -14.30
N GLY A 126 -13.38 6.60 -13.14
CA GLY A 126 -13.62 7.90 -12.51
C GLY A 126 -12.33 8.73 -12.34
N PRO A 127 -12.47 10.05 -12.16
CA PRO A 127 -11.35 10.98 -12.20
C PRO A 127 -10.26 10.67 -11.16
N CYS A 128 -10.64 10.18 -9.97
CA CYS A 128 -9.68 9.76 -8.95
C CYS A 128 -8.85 8.57 -9.42
N ARG A 129 -9.49 7.60 -10.06
CA ARG A 129 -8.82 6.37 -10.47
C ARG A 129 -7.89 6.57 -11.65
N LYS A 130 -8.20 7.50 -12.55
CA LYS A 130 -7.28 7.98 -13.59
C LYS A 130 -6.02 8.57 -12.94
N LEU A 131 -6.19 9.54 -12.03
CA LEU A 131 -5.07 10.16 -11.29
C LEU A 131 -4.24 9.14 -10.52
N LEU A 132 -4.88 8.19 -9.84
CA LEU A 132 -4.19 7.16 -9.06
C LEU A 132 -3.24 6.33 -9.92
N ASN A 133 -3.70 5.87 -11.10
CA ASN A 133 -2.84 5.06 -11.96
C ASN A 133 -1.65 5.89 -12.47
N THR A 134 -1.86 7.17 -12.80
CA THR A 134 -0.77 8.09 -13.17
C THR A 134 0.25 8.28 -12.04
N VAL A 135 -0.22 8.51 -10.81
CA VAL A 135 0.66 8.65 -9.64
C VAL A 135 1.47 7.37 -9.42
N LEU A 136 0.84 6.20 -9.51
CA LEU A 136 1.53 4.92 -9.29
C LEU A 136 2.58 4.63 -10.38
N GLN A 137 2.27 4.91 -11.64
CA GLN A 137 3.24 4.82 -12.74
C GLN A 137 4.44 5.75 -12.51
N SER A 138 4.23 6.94 -11.94
CA SER A 138 5.32 7.87 -11.65
C SER A 138 6.21 7.42 -10.48
N ILE A 139 5.67 6.68 -9.52
CA ILE A 139 6.41 6.16 -8.35
C ILE A 139 7.31 4.99 -8.73
N GLU A 140 6.91 4.19 -9.73
CA GLU A 140 7.69 3.05 -10.24
C GLU A 140 9.07 3.45 -10.80
N LEU A 141 9.29 4.74 -11.08
CA LEU A 141 10.52 5.28 -11.66
C LEU A 141 11.48 5.95 -10.65
N THR A 142 11.15 6.00 -9.37
CA THR A 142 11.99 6.69 -8.36
C THR A 142 12.32 5.77 -7.19
N ILE A 143 13.62 5.61 -6.91
CA ILE A 143 14.14 4.89 -5.74
C ILE A 143 13.45 5.48 -4.49
N ILE A 144 12.64 4.65 -3.83
CA ILE A 144 11.64 4.96 -2.78
C ILE A 144 12.20 5.74 -1.56
N HIS A 145 13.52 5.93 -1.47
CA HIS A 145 14.20 6.52 -0.33
C HIS A 145 14.13 8.06 -0.22
N SER A 146 13.71 8.78 -1.26
CA SER A 146 13.89 10.25 -1.31
C SER A 146 12.68 11.06 -1.76
N ILE A 147 11.43 10.55 -1.64
CA ILE A 147 10.25 11.38 -1.89
C ILE A 147 9.53 11.72 -0.57
N PRO A 148 9.78 12.91 0.00
CA PRO A 148 9.26 13.28 1.31
C PRO A 148 7.75 13.55 1.39
N ASP A 149 7.01 13.59 0.27
CA ASP A 149 5.59 14.00 0.27
C ASP A 149 4.75 13.35 -0.86
N ILE A 150 4.87 12.03 -1.07
CA ILE A 150 4.00 11.33 -2.02
C ILE A 150 2.55 11.39 -1.54
N TYR A 151 1.68 12.02 -2.33
CA TYR A 151 0.24 11.99 -2.18
C TYR A 151 -0.36 10.86 -3.03
N ILE A 152 -0.99 9.88 -2.38
CA ILE A 152 -1.75 8.82 -3.04
C ILE A 152 -3.24 9.13 -2.85
N PRO A 153 -4.00 9.40 -3.94
CA PRO A 153 -5.41 9.75 -3.81
C PRO A 153 -6.25 8.55 -3.37
N ASN A 154 -7.17 8.78 -2.43
CA ASN A 154 -8.08 7.77 -1.91
C ASN A 154 -9.37 7.76 -2.75
N CYS A 155 -9.60 6.69 -3.51
CA CYS A 155 -10.76 6.56 -4.39
C CYS A 155 -11.83 5.63 -3.81
N ASP A 156 -13.06 5.77 -4.28
CA ASP A 156 -14.11 4.77 -4.08
C ASP A 156 -14.07 3.68 -5.17
N ARG A 157 -15.03 2.73 -5.11
CA ARG A 157 -15.10 1.60 -6.02
C ARG A 157 -15.42 1.99 -7.47
N GLN A 158 -16.16 3.07 -7.66
CA GLN A 158 -16.52 3.60 -8.97
C GLN A 158 -15.38 4.45 -9.57
N GLY A 159 -14.38 4.80 -8.76
CA GLY A 159 -13.20 5.54 -9.17
C GLY A 159 -13.31 7.04 -8.97
N PHE A 160 -14.28 7.52 -8.17
CA PHE A 160 -14.40 8.90 -7.72
C PHE A 160 -13.61 9.12 -6.43
N PHE A 161 -13.39 10.38 -6.06
CA PHE A 161 -12.63 10.71 -4.86
C PHE A 161 -13.48 10.43 -3.60
N ARG A 162 -12.89 9.71 -2.63
CA ARG A 162 -13.46 9.68 -1.28
C ARG A 162 -13.43 11.07 -0.69
N ARG A 163 -14.48 11.45 0.05
CA ARG A 163 -14.58 12.80 0.62
C ARG A 163 -13.41 13.23 1.49
N LYS A 164 -12.77 12.30 2.20
CA LYS A 164 -11.61 12.59 3.05
C LYS A 164 -10.33 12.12 2.36
N GLN A 165 -9.45 13.06 2.07
CA GLN A 165 -8.11 12.81 1.52
C GLN A 165 -7.06 13.12 2.59
N CYS A 166 -5.94 12.41 2.56
CA CYS A 166 -4.86 12.58 3.51
C CYS A 166 -3.50 12.45 2.82
N ARG A 167 -2.50 13.16 3.31
CA ARG A 167 -1.10 12.88 2.95
C ARG A 167 -0.60 11.62 3.65
N SER A 168 0.43 11.02 3.06
CA SER A 168 1.21 9.94 3.69
C SER A 168 1.84 10.43 5.00
N SER A 169 1.89 9.57 6.01
CA SER A 169 2.57 9.87 7.28
C SER A 169 4.08 10.02 7.08
N ARG A 170 4.71 10.86 7.91
CA ARG A 170 6.17 11.06 7.91
C ARG A 170 6.71 10.67 9.27
N GLY A 171 7.29 9.46 9.35
CA GLY A 171 7.72 8.88 10.63
C GLY A 171 6.56 8.78 11.62
N MET A 172 6.69 9.43 12.77
CA MET A 172 5.67 9.44 13.84
C MET A 172 4.54 10.45 13.62
N GLN A 173 4.64 11.33 12.62
CA GLN A 173 3.62 12.36 12.37
C GLN A 173 2.57 11.85 11.38
N ARG A 174 1.30 11.89 11.81
CA ARG A 174 0.16 11.60 10.94
C ARG A 174 0.09 12.65 9.84
N GLY A 175 -0.11 12.21 8.59
CA GLY A 175 -0.32 13.14 7.48
C GLY A 175 -1.58 14.00 7.67
N HIS A 176 -1.52 15.24 7.21
CA HIS A 176 -2.67 16.14 7.25
C HIS A 176 -3.77 15.66 6.30
N CYS A 177 -5.03 15.88 6.67
CA CYS A 177 -6.20 15.50 5.88
C CYS A 177 -7.06 16.71 5.51
N TRP A 178 -7.76 16.63 4.38
CA TRP A 178 -8.70 17.63 3.88
C TRP A 178 -9.95 16.96 3.28
N CYS A 179 -11.00 17.75 3.08
CA CYS A 179 -12.23 17.28 2.46
C CYS A 179 -12.29 17.67 0.97
N VAL A 180 -12.84 16.79 0.14
CA VAL A 180 -13.07 16.99 -1.30
C VAL A 180 -14.47 16.52 -1.71
N ASP A 181 -14.95 17.02 -2.85
CA ASP A 181 -16.08 16.46 -3.59
C ASP A 181 -15.70 15.20 -4.39
N GLU A 182 -16.66 14.60 -5.10
CA GLU A 182 -16.45 13.38 -5.91
C GLU A 182 -15.46 13.58 -7.07
N LYS A 183 -15.26 14.82 -7.51
CA LYS A 183 -14.33 15.22 -8.59
C LYS A 183 -12.93 15.57 -8.06
N GLY A 184 -12.76 15.67 -6.74
CA GLY A 184 -11.50 15.96 -6.06
C GLY A 184 -11.31 17.44 -5.67
N SER A 185 -12.31 18.29 -5.88
CA SER A 185 -12.25 19.71 -5.51
C SER A 185 -12.37 19.87 -4.01
N LYS A 186 -11.51 20.71 -3.40
CA LYS A 186 -11.51 20.92 -1.95
C LYS A 186 -12.81 21.60 -1.49
N ILE A 187 -13.45 21.03 -0.47
CA ILE A 187 -14.67 21.57 0.14
C ILE A 187 -14.42 22.03 1.58
N SER A 188 -15.38 22.78 2.13
CA SER A 188 -15.34 23.20 3.53
C SER A 188 -15.35 21.98 4.46
N SER A 189 -14.72 22.14 5.61
CA SER A 189 -14.57 21.05 6.57
C SER A 189 -14.69 21.55 7.98
N ARG A 190 -15.31 20.74 8.86
CA ARG A 190 -15.35 21.03 10.30
C ARG A 190 -14.24 20.27 10.99
N LYS A 191 -13.45 20.97 11.80
CA LYS A 191 -12.48 20.36 12.70
C LYS A 191 -13.15 20.12 14.05
N ARG A 192 -13.09 18.89 14.53
CA ARG A 192 -13.44 18.56 15.92
C ARG A 192 -12.31 18.97 16.86
N SER A 193 -12.63 19.05 18.15
CA SER A 193 -11.68 19.40 19.22
C SER A 193 -10.49 18.46 19.32
N ASP A 194 -10.65 17.20 18.91
CA ASP A 194 -9.61 16.17 18.82
C ASP A 194 -8.70 16.31 17.58
N GLY A 195 -8.92 17.33 16.75
CA GLY A 195 -8.20 17.53 15.49
C GLY A 195 -8.72 16.68 14.33
N THR A 196 -9.74 15.85 14.53
CA THR A 196 -10.35 15.04 13.46
C THR A 196 -11.17 15.92 12.53
N ILE A 197 -10.92 15.80 11.22
CA ILE A 197 -11.69 16.47 10.18
C ILE A 197 -12.95 15.68 9.81
N VAL A 198 -14.08 16.36 9.77
CA VAL A 198 -15.38 15.79 9.38
C VAL A 198 -15.78 16.34 8.01
N CYS A 199 -15.99 15.41 7.06
CA CYS A 199 -16.36 15.69 5.68
C CYS A 199 -17.82 15.29 5.42
N ASN A 200 -18.76 16.15 5.80
CA ASN A 200 -20.17 15.93 5.50
C ASN A 200 -20.48 16.39 4.07
N SER A 201 -21.40 15.71 3.37
CA SER A 201 -22.09 16.31 2.24
C SER A 201 -22.93 17.47 2.76
N ALA A 202 -22.76 18.66 2.20
CA ALA A 202 -23.76 19.71 2.32
C ALA A 202 -25.06 19.23 1.64
#